data_AF-A0A7V8TXM0-F1
#
_entry.id   AF-A0A7V8TXM0-F1
#
_cell.length_a   1.000
_cell.length_b   1.000
_cell.length_c   1.000
_cell.angle_alpha   90.00
_cell.angle_beta   90.00
_cell.angle_gamma   90.00
#
_symmetry.space_group_name_H-M   'P 1'
#
loop_
_entity.id
_entity.type
_entity.pdbx_description
1 polymer ?
#
loop_
_entity_poly.entity_id
_entity_poly.type
_entity_poly.pdbx_seq_one_letter_code
_entity_poly.pdbx_strand_id
1 'polypeptide(L)'
;MANETENNQHMINKVISVIIKKKKFFLISLLSIFIIFSGIVFYLYYQKNLNNQISEKYIQAGIHLSSKDKNKSKNIYKEIILSKNKFYSPLALNDIIENDLEQSDVEILKFFDLVESININKEQKNLIKLKKSLYLLKISKKNEANKLINEILDENSIWKDSALEISK
;
A
#
# COMPACT_ATOMS: atom_id res chain seq x y z
N MET A 1 -7.42 -37.10 -39.21
CA MET A 1 -8.30 -35.91 -39.33
C MET A 1 -9.76 -36.24 -39.02
N ALA A 2 -10.44 -37.19 -39.70
CA ALA A 2 -11.86 -37.50 -39.44
C ALA A 2 -12.17 -38.04 -38.01
N ASN A 3 -11.29 -38.88 -37.44
CA ASN A 3 -11.49 -39.47 -36.10
C ASN A 3 -11.33 -38.46 -34.94
N GLU A 4 -10.48 -37.44 -35.09
CA GLU A 4 -10.32 -36.40 -34.07
C GLU A 4 -11.51 -35.43 -34.07
N THR A 5 -12.04 -35.13 -35.25
CA THR A 5 -13.25 -34.31 -35.39
C THR A 5 -14.47 -34.99 -34.78
N GLU A 6 -14.68 -36.29 -35.01
CA GLU A 6 -15.78 -37.05 -34.39
C GLU A 6 -15.66 -37.13 -32.86
N ASN A 7 -14.45 -37.34 -32.34
CA ASN A 7 -14.23 -37.40 -30.89
C ASN A 7 -14.49 -36.05 -30.21
N ASN A 8 -14.05 -34.94 -30.83
CA ASN A 8 -14.37 -33.59 -30.36
C ASN A 8 -15.88 -33.32 -30.38
N GLN A 9 -16.58 -33.77 -31.43
CA GLN A 9 -18.03 -33.62 -31.55
C GLN A 9 -18.79 -34.41 -30.48
N HIS A 10 -18.35 -35.62 -30.19
CA HIS A 10 -18.88 -36.45 -29.11
C HIS A 10 -18.67 -35.82 -27.72
N MET A 11 -17.48 -35.26 -27.47
CA MET A 11 -17.17 -34.53 -26.23
C MET A 11 -18.05 -33.28 -26.06
N ILE A 12 -18.23 -32.48 -27.12
CA ILE A 12 -19.10 -31.29 -27.11
C ILE A 12 -20.55 -31.68 -26.80
N ASN A 13 -21.07 -32.72 -27.47
CA ASN A 13 -22.44 -33.20 -27.24
C ASN A 13 -22.65 -33.70 -25.81
N LYS A 14 -21.63 -34.35 -25.22
CA LYS A 14 -21.65 -34.78 -23.82
C LYS A 14 -21.74 -33.58 -22.87
N VAL A 15 -20.96 -32.52 -23.10
CA VAL A 15 -21.00 -31.28 -22.31
C VAL A 15 -22.36 -30.59 -22.43
N ILE A 16 -22.89 -30.44 -23.64
CA ILE A 16 -24.22 -29.84 -23.91
C ILE A 16 -25.31 -30.61 -23.16
N SER A 17 -25.28 -31.95 -23.20
CA SER A 17 -26.28 -32.79 -22.52
C SER A 17 -26.29 -32.60 -20.99
N VAL A 18 -25.13 -32.35 -20.38
CA VAL A 18 -25.00 -32.09 -18.93
C VAL A 18 -25.53 -30.70 -18.58
N ILE A 19 -25.26 -29.69 -19.41
CA ILE A 19 -25.78 -28.32 -19.24
C ILE A 19 -27.31 -28.30 -19.31
N ILE A 20 -27.90 -29.02 -20.27
CA ILE A 20 -29.35 -29.09 -20.44
C ILE A 20 -30.01 -29.81 -19.25
N LYS A 21 -29.44 -30.93 -18.79
CA LYS A 21 -29.97 -31.70 -17.64
C LYS A 21 -29.90 -30.91 -16.32
N LYS A 22 -28.90 -30.04 -16.15
CA LYS A 22 -28.68 -29.25 -14.91
C LYS A 22 -28.86 -27.74 -15.13
N LYS A 23 -29.73 -27.33 -16.06
CA LYS A 23 -29.92 -25.93 -16.50
C LYS A 23 -30.10 -24.92 -15.35
N LYS A 24 -30.90 -25.25 -14.33
CA LYS A 24 -31.13 -24.36 -13.17
C LYS A 24 -29.84 -24.12 -12.36
N PHE A 25 -29.07 -25.18 -12.09
CA PHE A 25 -27.81 -25.09 -11.36
C PHE A 25 -26.75 -24.30 -12.14
N PHE A 26 -26.69 -24.50 -13.46
CA PHE A 26 -25.81 -23.73 -14.34
C PHE A 26 -26.13 -22.23 -14.32
N LEU A 27 -27.42 -21.87 -14.38
CA LEU A 27 -27.85 -20.46 -14.29
C LEU A 27 -27.50 -19.82 -12.93
N ILE A 28 -27.67 -20.55 -11.82
CA ILE A 28 -27.29 -20.08 -10.48
C ILE A 28 -25.77 -19.87 -10.39
N SER A 29 -24.98 -20.80 -10.93
CA SER A 29 -23.52 -20.67 -10.98
C SER A 29 -23.07 -19.44 -11.79
N LEU A 30 -23.68 -19.22 -12.96
CA LEU A 30 -23.38 -18.06 -13.79
C LEU A 30 -23.74 -16.74 -13.07
N LEU A 31 -24.88 -16.70 -12.40
CA LEU A 31 -25.30 -15.54 -11.61
C LEU A 31 -24.35 -15.27 -10.43
N SER A 32 -23.91 -16.32 -9.74
CA SER A 32 -22.93 -16.22 -8.66
C SER A 32 -21.60 -15.61 -9.14
N ILE A 33 -21.09 -16.09 -10.27
CA ILE A 33 -19.88 -15.53 -10.91
C ILE A 33 -20.06 -14.06 -11.26
N PHE A 34 -21.21 -13.67 -11.78
CA PHE A 34 -21.51 -12.28 -12.11
C PHE A 34 -21.53 -11.38 -10.85
N ILE A 35 -22.12 -11.85 -9.75
CA ILE A 35 -22.15 -11.13 -8.47
C ILE A 35 -20.73 -10.95 -7.92
N ILE A 36 -19.91 -12.01 -7.94
CA ILE A 36 -18.52 -11.94 -7.48
C ILE A 36 -17.72 -10.94 -8.32
N PHE A 37 -17.88 -10.99 -9.65
CA PHE A 37 -17.20 -10.07 -10.56
C PHE A 37 -17.61 -8.62 -10.31
N SER A 38 -18.90 -8.35 -10.17
CA SER A 38 -19.42 -7.02 -9.84
C SER A 38 -18.86 -6.52 -8.50
N GLY A 39 -18.79 -7.39 -7.48
CA GLY A 39 -18.19 -7.06 -6.18
C GLY A 39 -16.72 -6.67 -6.29
N ILE A 40 -15.92 -7.38 -7.09
CA ILE A 40 -14.51 -7.04 -7.33
C ILE A 40 -14.39 -5.67 -8.02
N VAL A 41 -15.18 -5.42 -9.07
CA VAL A 41 -15.15 -4.13 -9.79
C VAL A 41 -15.55 -2.97 -8.88
N PHE A 42 -16.61 -3.15 -8.08
CA PHE A 42 -17.06 -2.17 -7.10
C PHE A 42 -15.97 -1.88 -6.06
N TYR A 43 -15.33 -2.93 -5.52
CA TYR A 43 -14.23 -2.78 -4.57
C TYR A 43 -13.05 -2.00 -5.16
N LEU A 44 -12.66 -2.29 -6.41
CA LEU A 44 -11.60 -1.55 -7.10
C LEU A 44 -11.96 -0.08 -7.32
N TYR A 45 -13.21 0.19 -7.70
CA TYR A 45 -13.70 1.57 -7.87
C TYR A 45 -13.70 2.34 -6.55
N TYR A 46 -14.18 1.72 -5.48
CA TYR A 46 -14.19 2.30 -4.14
C TYR A 46 -12.78 2.68 -3.67
N GLN A 47 -11.81 1.77 -3.83
CA GLN A 47 -10.41 2.03 -3.48
C GLN A 47 -9.79 3.16 -4.33
N LYS A 48 -10.11 3.21 -5.62
CA LYS A 48 -9.69 4.31 -6.49
C LYS A 48 -10.22 5.66 -6.00
N ASN A 49 -11.49 5.72 -5.62
CA ASN A 49 -12.09 6.95 -5.11
C ASN A 49 -11.45 7.41 -3.79
N LEU A 50 -11.17 6.48 -2.87
CA LEU A 50 -10.43 6.81 -1.64
C LEU A 50 -9.04 7.39 -1.94
N ASN A 51 -8.31 6.79 -2.89
CA ASN A 51 -7.00 7.31 -3.30
C ASN A 51 -7.09 8.72 -3.91
N ASN A 52 -8.12 9.00 -4.70
CA ASN A 52 -8.33 10.34 -5.26
C ASN A 52 -8.55 11.38 -4.15
N GLN A 53 -9.41 11.09 -3.19
CA GLN A 53 -9.68 12.00 -2.07
C GLN A 53 -8.41 12.27 -1.24
N ILE A 54 -7.62 11.24 -0.95
CA ILE A 54 -6.35 11.41 -0.24
C ILE A 54 -5.32 12.18 -1.09
N SER A 55 -5.29 11.97 -2.41
CA SER A 55 -4.43 12.73 -3.31
C SER A 55 -4.77 14.22 -3.32
N GLU A 56 -6.06 14.57 -3.33
CA GLU A 56 -6.52 15.96 -3.28
C GLU A 56 -6.11 16.63 -1.97
N LYS A 57 -6.28 15.93 -0.83
CA LYS A 57 -5.77 16.38 0.46
C LYS A 57 -4.26 16.59 0.45
N TYR A 58 -3.51 15.67 -0.16
CA TYR A 58 -2.05 15.78 -0.25
C TYR A 58 -1.62 17.03 -1.02
N ILE A 59 -2.25 17.28 -2.17
CA ILE A 59 -2.01 18.51 -2.95
C ILE A 59 -2.41 19.75 -2.15
N GLN A 60 -3.56 19.73 -1.47
CA GLN A 60 -4.02 20.84 -0.64
C GLN A 60 -3.04 21.16 0.50
N ALA A 61 -2.49 20.13 1.16
CA ALA A 61 -1.47 20.30 2.19
C ALA A 61 -0.20 20.97 1.65
N GLY A 62 0.23 20.60 0.44
CA GLY A 62 1.36 21.22 -0.26
C GLY A 62 1.09 22.67 -0.68
N ILE A 63 -0.14 23.01 -1.08
CA ILE A 63 -0.55 24.41 -1.35
C ILE A 63 -0.46 25.24 -0.07
N HIS A 64 -1.00 24.74 1.05
CA HIS A 64 -0.90 25.43 2.34
C HIS A 64 0.55 25.60 2.80
N LEU A 65 1.39 24.57 2.60
CA LEU A 65 2.82 24.62 2.92
C LEU A 65 3.52 25.73 2.14
N SER A 66 3.30 25.77 0.82
CA SER A 66 3.86 26.78 -0.09
C SER A 66 3.38 28.19 0.25
N SER A 67 2.14 28.31 0.75
CA SER A 67 1.54 29.57 1.22
C SER A 67 2.00 29.97 2.63
N LYS A 68 2.96 29.26 3.22
CA LYS A 68 3.47 29.43 4.60
C LYS A 68 2.45 29.18 5.72
N ASP A 69 1.28 28.60 5.40
CA ASP A 69 0.30 28.17 6.39
C ASP A 69 0.67 26.77 6.92
N LYS A 70 1.76 26.72 7.70
CA LYS A 70 2.35 25.48 8.22
C LYS A 70 1.38 24.70 9.11
N ASN A 71 0.53 25.38 9.87
CA ASN A 71 -0.42 24.72 10.77
C ASN A 71 -1.51 23.97 10.01
N LYS A 72 -2.11 24.58 8.97
CA LYS A 72 -3.10 23.86 8.15
C LYS A 72 -2.45 22.73 7.37
N SER A 73 -1.28 22.97 6.79
CA SER A 73 -0.52 21.94 6.08
C SER A 73 -0.24 20.72 6.98
N LYS A 74 0.30 20.97 8.17
CA LYS A 74 0.55 19.94 9.20
C LYS A 74 -0.69 19.12 9.50
N ASN A 75 -1.83 19.78 9.77
CA ASN A 75 -3.06 19.08 10.14
C ASN A 75 -3.54 18.14 9.02
N ILE A 76 -3.51 18.61 7.76
CA ILE A 76 -3.91 17.79 6.61
C ILE A 76 -2.93 16.62 6.43
N TYR A 77 -1.61 16.83 6.53
CA TYR A 77 -0.65 15.73 6.46
C TYR A 77 -0.84 14.70 7.58
N LYS A 78 -1.17 15.13 8.80
CA LYS A 78 -1.53 14.21 9.90
C LYS A 78 -2.75 13.35 9.55
N GLU A 79 -3.80 13.95 8.99
CA GLU A 79 -4.97 13.19 8.53
C GLU A 79 -4.60 12.13 7.48
N ILE A 80 -3.72 12.49 6.54
CA ILE A 80 -3.23 11.56 5.51
C ILE A 80 -2.46 10.40 6.14
N ILE A 81 -1.62 10.65 7.14
CA ILE A 81 -0.89 9.58 7.86
C ILE A 81 -1.88 8.66 8.59
N LEU A 82 -2.86 9.23 9.30
CA LEU A 82 -3.89 8.48 10.03
C LEU A 82 -4.78 7.63 9.11
N SER A 83 -4.97 8.05 7.85
CA SER A 83 -5.71 7.28 6.85
C SER A 83 -5.02 5.98 6.41
N LYS A 84 -3.73 5.80 6.75
CA LYS A 84 -2.91 4.64 6.37
C LYS A 84 -2.91 4.35 4.87
N ASN A 85 -3.02 5.39 4.05
CA ASN A 85 -2.93 5.28 2.61
C ASN A 85 -1.54 4.79 2.19
N LYS A 86 -1.52 3.76 1.32
CA LYS A 86 -0.30 3.07 0.88
C LYS A 86 0.75 4.00 0.25
N PHE A 87 0.30 5.04 -0.45
CA PHE A 87 1.17 5.94 -1.20
C PHE A 87 1.38 7.25 -0.45
N TYR A 88 0.29 7.86 0.00
CA TYR A 88 0.34 9.23 0.53
C TYR A 88 0.75 9.30 2.01
N SER A 89 0.54 8.27 2.83
CA SER A 89 0.99 8.32 4.24
C SER A 89 2.53 8.37 4.36
N PRO A 90 3.33 7.56 3.64
CA PRO A 90 4.79 7.72 3.63
C PRO A 90 5.26 9.07 3.07
N LEU A 91 4.55 9.61 2.07
CA LEU A 91 4.89 10.91 1.49
C LEU A 91 4.61 12.06 2.47
N ALA A 92 3.42 12.07 3.07
CA ALA A 92 3.03 13.05 4.08
C ALA A 92 3.97 13.04 5.30
N LEU A 93 4.44 11.85 5.72
CA LEU A 93 5.44 11.76 6.79
C LEU A 93 6.76 12.42 6.40
N ASN A 94 7.25 12.21 5.17
CA ASN A 94 8.46 12.89 4.71
C ASN A 94 8.27 14.40 4.69
N ASP A 95 7.15 14.90 4.15
CA ASP A 95 6.85 16.34 4.12
C ASP A 95 6.83 16.96 5.52
N ILE A 96 6.26 16.26 6.51
CA ILE A 96 6.27 16.72 7.91
C ILE A 96 7.69 16.86 8.44
N ILE A 97 8.56 15.88 8.17
CA ILE A 97 9.94 15.84 8.68
C ILE A 97 10.82 16.86 7.95
N GLU A 98 10.79 16.88 6.62
CA GLU A 98 11.65 17.73 5.77
C GLU A 98 11.36 19.22 5.94
N ASN A 99 10.12 19.57 6.30
CA ASN A 99 9.70 20.97 6.49
C ASN A 99 9.56 21.38 7.97
N ASP A 100 10.02 20.52 8.90
CA ASP A 100 9.95 20.70 10.35
C ASP A 100 8.54 21.09 10.84
N LEU A 101 7.49 20.45 10.29
CA LEU A 101 6.08 20.75 10.61
C LEU A 101 5.67 20.21 11.99
N GLU A 102 6.34 19.17 12.48
CA GLU A 102 6.17 18.62 13.82
C GLU A 102 7.49 18.71 14.59
N GLN A 103 7.41 19.19 15.82
CA GLN A 103 8.57 19.37 16.71
C GLN A 103 8.64 18.26 17.78
N SER A 104 7.54 17.53 17.98
CA SER A 104 7.50 16.42 18.91
C SER A 104 8.11 15.15 18.28
N ASP A 105 9.29 14.78 18.73
CA ASP A 105 9.94 13.52 18.35
C ASP A 105 9.06 12.30 18.65
N VAL A 106 8.34 12.33 19.78
CA VAL A 106 7.39 11.28 20.16
C VAL A 106 6.29 11.12 19.12
N GLU A 107 5.79 12.23 18.60
CA GLU A 107 4.73 12.20 17.59
C GLU A 107 5.25 11.73 16.22
N ILE A 108 6.45 12.16 15.82
CA ILE A 108 7.08 11.70 14.57
C ILE A 108 7.36 10.19 14.63
N LEU A 109 7.84 9.67 15.76
CA LEU A 109 8.05 8.23 15.93
C LEU A 109 6.73 7.44 15.83
N LYS A 110 5.62 7.95 16.39
CA LYS A 110 4.30 7.34 16.20
C LYS A 110 3.87 7.34 14.73
N PHE A 111 4.17 8.40 13.97
CA PHE A 111 3.87 8.41 12.54
C PHE A 111 4.68 7.37 11.78
N PHE A 112 5.96 7.18 12.12
CA PHE A 112 6.75 6.06 11.59
C PHE A 112 6.09 4.72 11.89
N ASP A 113 5.66 4.46 13.13
CA ASP A 113 4.99 3.20 13.50
C ASP A 113 3.70 2.97 12.70
N LEU A 114 2.89 4.02 12.51
CA LEU A 114 1.66 3.96 11.72
C LEU A 114 1.95 3.62 10.26
N VAL A 115 2.95 4.29 9.67
CA VAL A 115 3.34 4.09 8.27
C VAL A 115 3.99 2.72 8.04
N GLU A 116 4.79 2.24 9.00
CA GLU A 116 5.38 0.90 9.00
C GLU A 116 4.33 -0.22 9.09
N SER A 117 3.20 0.05 9.78
CA SER A 117 2.07 -0.89 9.91
C SER A 117 1.26 -1.11 8.61
N ILE A 118 1.49 -0.30 7.58
CA ILE A 118 0.75 -0.40 6.31
C ILE A 118 1.16 -1.67 5.56
N ASN A 119 0.20 -2.32 4.88
CA ASN A 119 0.48 -3.51 4.06
C ASN A 119 1.17 -3.14 2.72
N ILE A 120 2.47 -2.86 2.81
CA ILE A 120 3.38 -2.56 1.69
C ILE A 120 4.41 -3.69 1.52
N ASN A 121 5.10 -3.68 0.37
CA ASN A 121 6.11 -4.70 0.09
C ASN A 121 7.34 -4.56 1.00
N LYS A 122 8.16 -5.61 1.04
CA LYS A 122 9.38 -5.69 1.88
C LYS A 122 10.30 -4.48 1.68
N GLU A 123 10.64 -4.15 0.45
CA GLU A 123 11.58 -3.05 0.18
C GLU A 123 11.03 -1.67 0.57
N GLN A 124 9.71 -1.46 0.45
CA GLN A 124 9.08 -0.24 0.95
C GLN A 124 9.10 -0.19 2.49
N LYS A 125 8.92 -1.32 3.19
CA LYS A 125 9.07 -1.37 4.65
C LYS A 125 10.51 -1.07 5.07
N ASN A 126 11.48 -1.65 4.39
CA ASN A 126 12.90 -1.42 4.69
C ASN A 126 13.31 0.03 4.42
N LEU A 127 12.75 0.69 3.40
CA LEU A 127 12.94 2.12 3.21
C LEU A 127 12.38 2.94 4.39
N ILE A 128 11.19 2.60 4.90
CA ILE A 128 10.62 3.28 6.08
C ILE A 128 11.51 3.06 7.31
N LYS A 129 11.96 1.82 7.55
CA LYS A 129 12.90 1.51 8.65
C LYS A 129 14.20 2.29 8.53
N LEU A 130 14.75 2.42 7.32
CA LEU A 130 15.96 3.19 7.04
C LEU A 130 15.78 4.68 7.36
N LYS A 131 14.65 5.26 6.93
CA LYS A 131 14.33 6.66 7.25
C LYS A 131 14.09 6.87 8.75
N LYS A 132 13.46 5.91 9.41
CA LYS A 132 13.23 5.90 10.86
C LYS A 132 14.55 5.81 11.62
N SER A 133 15.50 4.98 11.19
CA SER A 133 16.82 4.88 11.81
C SER A 133 17.60 6.19 11.66
N LEU A 134 17.57 6.83 10.49
CA LEU A 134 18.14 8.17 10.28
C LEU A 134 17.53 9.21 11.23
N TYR A 135 16.20 9.20 11.38
CA TYR A 135 15.53 10.09 12.32
C TYR A 135 15.95 9.82 13.78
N LEU A 136 16.00 8.55 14.18
CA LEU A 136 16.46 8.14 15.51
C LEU A 136 17.90 8.58 15.79
N LEU A 137 18.79 8.52 14.79
CA LEU A 137 20.15 9.04 14.90
C LEU A 137 20.15 10.57 15.09
N LYS A 138 19.31 11.31 14.35
CA LYS A 138 19.14 12.78 14.50
C LYS A 138 18.77 13.15 15.93
N ILE A 139 17.94 12.34 16.60
CA ILE A 139 17.48 12.57 17.98
C ILE A 139 18.30 11.82 19.04
N SER A 140 19.53 11.39 18.70
CA SER A 140 20.48 10.72 19.59
C SER A 140 20.03 9.37 20.18
N LYS A 141 19.05 8.69 19.57
CA LYS A 141 18.58 7.34 19.96
C LYS A 141 19.31 6.23 19.20
N LYS A 142 20.64 6.19 19.34
CA LYS A 142 21.53 5.30 18.57
C LYS A 142 21.19 3.81 18.70
N ASN A 143 20.86 3.35 19.90
CA ASN A 143 20.57 1.93 20.12
C ASN A 143 19.33 1.46 19.34
N GLU A 144 18.27 2.28 19.32
CA GLU A 144 17.05 2.01 18.56
C GLU A 144 17.31 2.06 17.04
N ALA A 145 18.11 3.05 16.59
CA ALA A 145 18.50 3.17 15.19
C ALA A 145 19.30 1.95 14.71
N ASN A 146 20.31 1.53 15.47
CA ASN A 146 21.19 0.41 15.13
C ASN A 146 20.42 -0.91 15.03
N LYS A 147 19.39 -1.10 15.87
CA LYS A 147 18.52 -2.26 15.77
C LYS A 147 17.83 -2.33 14.39
N LEU A 148 17.23 -1.23 13.94
CA LEU A 148 16.56 -1.17 12.63
C LEU A 148 17.54 -1.33 11.47
N ILE A 149 18.75 -0.76 11.59
CA ILE A 149 19.81 -0.90 10.59
C ILE A 149 20.22 -2.37 10.45
N ASN A 150 20.46 -3.06 11.57
CA ASN A 150 20.83 -4.48 11.56
C ASN A 150 19.73 -5.35 10.94
N GLU A 151 18.45 -5.09 11.23
CA GLU A 151 17.34 -5.78 10.58
C GLU A 151 17.38 -5.65 9.05
N ILE A 152 17.79 -4.51 8.50
CA ILE A 152 17.93 -4.31 7.05
C ILE A 152 19.17 -5.03 6.51
N LEU A 153 20.29 -5.02 7.25
CA LEU A 153 21.55 -5.65 6.84
C LEU A 153 21.46 -7.19 6.80
N ASP A 154 20.71 -7.77 7.73
CA ASP A 154 20.49 -9.21 7.84
C ASP A 154 19.55 -9.73 6.73
N GLU A 155 18.81 -8.83 6.08
CA GLU A 155 17.92 -9.14 4.98
C GLU A 155 18.62 -8.99 3.61
N ASN A 156 18.22 -9.82 2.63
CA ASN A 156 18.49 -9.52 1.22
C ASN A 156 17.58 -8.36 0.78
N SER A 157 18.03 -7.12 0.98
CA SER A 157 17.29 -5.88 0.69
C SER A 157 18.12 -4.97 -0.21
N ILE A 158 17.44 -4.21 -1.07
CA ILE A 158 18.11 -3.20 -1.94
C ILE A 158 18.69 -2.04 -1.13
N TRP A 159 18.28 -1.89 0.13
CA TRP A 159 18.71 -0.80 1.02
C TRP A 159 19.93 -1.16 1.87
N LYS A 160 20.52 -2.35 1.66
CA LYS A 160 21.65 -2.85 2.46
C LYS A 160 22.86 -1.93 2.42
N ASP A 161 23.20 -1.42 1.24
CA ASP A 161 24.36 -0.53 1.08
C ASP A 161 24.15 0.80 1.82
N SER A 162 22.95 1.39 1.71
CA SER A 162 22.60 2.61 2.45
C SER A 162 22.58 2.37 3.96
N ALA A 163 22.06 1.22 4.40
CA ALA A 163 22.08 0.85 5.82
C ALA A 163 23.51 0.69 6.35
N LEU A 164 24.41 0.09 5.55
CA LEU A 164 25.82 -0.07 5.89
C LEU A 164 26.53 1.28 5.98
N GLU A 165 26.24 2.20 5.06
CA GLU A 165 26.80 3.56 5.09
C GLU A 165 26.41 4.30 6.37
N ILE A 166 25.14 4.23 6.77
CA ILE A 166 24.63 4.89 7.98
C ILE A 166 25.17 4.24 9.27
N SER A 167 25.56 2.97 9.21
CA SER A 167 26.09 2.22 10.37
C SER A 167 27.52 2.60 10.76
N LYS A 168 28.25 3.31 9.89
CA LYS A 168 29.63 3.76 10.08
C LYS A 168 29.69 5.03 10.92
#